data_AF-A0A3L7WQA5-F1
#
_entry.id   AF-A0A3L7WQA5-F1
#
_cell.length_a   1.000
_cell.length_b   1.000
_cell.length_c   1.000
_cell.angle_alpha   90.00
_cell.angle_beta   90.00
_cell.angle_gamma   90.00
#
_symmetry.space_group_name_H-M   'P 1'
#
loop_
_entity.id
_entity.type
_entity.pdbx_description
1 polymer ?
#
loop_
_entity_poly.entity_id
_entity_poly.type
_entity_poly.pdbx_seq_one_letter_code
_entity_poly.pdbx_strand_id
1 'polypeptide(L)'
;MATSSRAPHLSHVGRTDPAPFRAPQPERLGLYPDVERAVGAARHAFLSLDKMSLETRRRIIEAIRTVARRDAAELGRMAAEETGLGRPEDKTQKNLLVANRTPGPEILQAEAVSGDNGLTLTERAPYGVVAAITPSTNPTSTIFNNAISILSAGNTVVFNVHPGANRVCNET
;
A
#
# COMPACT_ATOMS: atom_id res chain seq x y z
N MET A 1 -35.29 -23.55 44.77
CA MET A 1 -35.53 -22.39 43.89
C MET A 1 -34.20 -21.74 43.57
N ALA A 2 -33.67 -21.98 42.39
CA ALA A 2 -32.59 -21.20 41.77
C ALA A 2 -32.67 -21.46 40.26
N THR A 3 -33.24 -20.51 39.52
CA THR A 3 -33.39 -20.55 38.07
C THR A 3 -32.09 -20.07 37.42
N SER A 4 -31.36 -20.97 36.75
CA SER A 4 -30.24 -20.59 35.88
C SER A 4 -30.72 -20.57 34.43
N SER A 5 -31.01 -19.37 33.95
CA SER A 5 -31.27 -19.07 32.53
C SER A 5 -29.94 -19.12 31.78
N ARG A 6 -29.77 -20.08 30.86
CA ARG A 6 -28.67 -20.06 29.88
C ARG A 6 -29.11 -19.27 28.66
N ALA A 7 -28.32 -18.24 28.32
CA ALA A 7 -28.49 -17.46 27.10
C ALA A 7 -28.34 -18.34 25.84
N PRO A 8 -29.09 -18.07 24.75
CA PRO A 8 -28.99 -18.85 23.53
C PRO A 8 -27.64 -18.61 22.85
N HIS A 9 -26.94 -19.72 22.60
CA HIS A 9 -25.70 -19.79 21.87
C HIS A 9 -25.93 -19.31 20.42
N LEU A 10 -25.24 -18.24 20.01
CA LEU A 10 -25.25 -17.75 18.63
C LEU A 10 -24.57 -18.79 17.72
N SER A 11 -25.35 -19.66 17.10
CA SER A 11 -24.91 -20.52 16.00
C SER A 11 -25.08 -19.81 14.66
N HIS A 12 -24.02 -19.90 13.85
CA HIS A 12 -23.97 -19.70 12.39
C HIS A 12 -23.86 -18.26 11.86
N VAL A 13 -22.65 -17.71 11.96
CA VAL A 13 -22.09 -16.96 10.82
C VAL A 13 -21.31 -17.99 10.00
N GLY A 14 -21.81 -18.33 8.81
CA GLY A 14 -21.15 -19.24 7.89
C GLY A 14 -19.74 -18.75 7.57
N ARG A 15 -18.73 -19.45 8.08
CA ARG A 15 -17.38 -19.38 7.54
C ARG A 15 -17.41 -20.11 6.21
N THR A 16 -17.52 -19.38 5.11
CA THR A 16 -17.13 -19.90 3.81
C THR A 16 -15.66 -20.28 3.90
N ASP A 17 -15.34 -21.54 3.61
CA ASP A 17 -13.94 -21.97 3.55
C ASP A 17 -13.18 -21.07 2.57
N PRO A 18 -11.97 -20.60 2.94
CA PRO A 18 -11.17 -19.80 2.03
C PRO A 18 -10.93 -20.59 0.75
N ALA A 19 -11.05 -19.92 -0.40
CA ALA A 19 -10.79 -20.55 -1.69
C ALA A 19 -9.41 -21.25 -1.68
N PRO A 20 -9.29 -22.43 -2.32
CA PRO A 20 -8.03 -23.17 -2.33
C PRO A 20 -6.90 -22.32 -2.91
N PHE A 21 -5.74 -22.35 -2.24
CA PHE A 21 -4.54 -21.63 -2.69
C PHE A 21 -4.17 -22.07 -4.11
N ARG A 22 -4.28 -21.15 -5.06
CA ARG A 22 -3.85 -21.38 -6.45
C ARG A 22 -2.37 -21.01 -6.55
N ALA A 23 -1.53 -22.00 -6.87
CA ALA A 23 -0.11 -21.76 -7.10
C ALA A 23 0.09 -20.77 -8.27
N PRO A 24 1.09 -19.86 -8.19
CA PRO A 24 1.34 -18.89 -9.24
C PRO A 24 1.71 -19.58 -10.57
N GLN A 25 1.20 -19.04 -11.68
CA GLN A 25 1.53 -19.51 -13.03
C GLN A 25 2.99 -19.13 -13.36
N PRO A 26 3.83 -20.03 -13.92
CA PRO A 26 5.28 -19.85 -13.99
C PRO A 26 5.79 -18.70 -14.87
N GLU A 27 4.94 -18.15 -15.74
CA GLU A 27 5.46 -17.43 -16.92
C GLU A 27 5.77 -15.95 -16.68
N ARG A 28 5.43 -15.40 -15.50
CA ARG A 28 5.84 -14.04 -15.09
C ARG A 28 5.77 -13.86 -13.57
N LEU A 29 6.92 -13.91 -12.88
CA LEU A 29 7.01 -13.70 -11.42
C LEU A 29 6.73 -12.25 -11.00
N GLY A 30 6.86 -11.29 -11.92
CA GLY A 30 6.60 -9.86 -11.68
C GLY A 30 7.02 -8.98 -12.88
N LEU A 31 7.16 -7.68 -12.63
CA LEU A 31 7.60 -6.71 -13.65
C LEU A 31 9.07 -6.91 -14.06
N TYR A 32 9.93 -7.24 -13.11
CA TYR A 32 11.36 -7.49 -13.33
C TYR A 32 11.64 -8.99 -13.32
N PRO A 33 12.64 -9.46 -14.09
CA PRO A 33 12.95 -10.88 -14.18
C PRO A 33 13.60 -11.44 -12.90
N ASP A 34 14.19 -10.58 -12.06
CA ASP A 34 14.76 -10.94 -10.77
C ASP A 34 14.79 -9.74 -9.80
N VAL A 35 15.10 -10.05 -8.53
CA VAL A 35 15.17 -9.07 -7.43
C VAL A 35 16.27 -8.05 -7.65
N GLU A 36 17.43 -8.46 -8.16
CA GLU A 36 18.58 -7.56 -8.37
C GLU A 36 18.25 -6.46 -9.36
N ARG A 37 17.57 -6.79 -10.46
CA ARG A 37 17.10 -5.80 -11.44
C ARG A 37 16.01 -4.90 -10.88
N ALA A 38 15.10 -5.42 -10.06
CA ALA A 38 14.08 -4.61 -9.40
C ALA A 38 14.71 -3.60 -8.42
N VAL A 39 15.66 -4.04 -7.59
CA VAL A 39 16.39 -3.20 -6.65
C VAL A 39 17.28 -2.20 -7.38
N GLY A 40 17.96 -2.62 -8.45
CA GLY A 40 18.76 -1.76 -9.31
C GLY A 40 17.91 -0.62 -9.91
N ALA A 41 16.75 -0.96 -10.48
CA ALA A 41 15.83 0.04 -11.03
C ALA A 41 15.32 1.01 -9.94
N ALA A 42 14.95 0.50 -8.76
CA ALA A 42 14.54 1.34 -7.64
C ALA A 42 15.68 2.28 -7.19
N ARG A 43 16.93 1.80 -7.16
CA ARG A 43 18.10 2.63 -6.83
C ARG A 43 18.32 3.75 -7.85
N HIS A 44 18.18 3.47 -9.15
CA HIS A 44 18.24 4.49 -10.19
C HIS A 44 17.10 5.52 -10.08
N ALA A 45 15.88 5.04 -9.79
CA ALA A 45 14.73 5.91 -9.54
C ALA A 45 14.94 6.78 -8.30
N PHE A 46 15.56 6.26 -7.23
CA PHE A 46 15.87 7.02 -6.02
C PHE A 46 16.79 8.20 -6.32
N LEU A 47 17.89 7.99 -7.05
CA LEU A 47 18.81 9.06 -7.46
C LEU A 47 18.13 10.13 -8.34
N SER A 48 17.09 9.74 -9.08
CA SER A 48 16.30 10.67 -9.88
C SER A 48 15.30 11.45 -9.01
N LEU A 49 14.59 10.76 -8.11
CA LEU A 49 13.59 11.34 -7.22
C LEU A 49 14.20 12.31 -6.21
N ASP A 50 15.41 12.02 -5.72
CA ASP A 50 16.17 12.88 -4.80
C ASP A 50 16.47 14.27 -5.40
N LYS A 51 16.64 14.33 -6.73
CA LYS A 51 16.87 15.59 -7.47
C LYS A 51 15.58 16.35 -7.81
N MET A 52 14.41 15.76 -7.55
CA MET A 52 13.13 16.39 -7.87
C MET A 52 12.68 17.35 -6.77
N SER A 53 11.97 18.39 -7.16
CA SER A 53 11.35 19.31 -6.21
C SER A 53 10.26 18.63 -5.38
N LEU A 54 10.03 19.15 -4.17
CA LEU A 54 8.88 18.75 -3.35
C LEU A 54 7.55 18.91 -4.09
N GLU A 55 7.44 19.90 -4.98
CA GLU A 55 6.23 20.12 -5.78
C GLU A 55 6.01 19.00 -6.81
N THR A 56 7.08 18.57 -7.49
CA THR A 56 7.01 17.40 -8.38
C THR A 56 6.60 16.16 -7.60
N ARG A 57 7.14 15.99 -6.39
CA ARG A 57 6.75 14.91 -5.50
C ARG A 57 5.27 14.97 -5.13
N ARG A 58 4.72 16.14 -4.79
CA ARG A 58 3.27 16.32 -4.54
C ARG A 58 2.43 15.91 -5.74
N ARG A 59 2.85 16.28 -6.96
CA ARG A 59 2.17 15.89 -8.20
C ARG A 59 2.18 14.38 -8.43
N ILE A 60 3.29 13.70 -8.14
CA ILE A 60 3.38 12.23 -8.20
C ILE A 60 2.38 11.60 -7.23
N ILE A 61 2.35 12.09 -5.99
CA ILE A 61 1.44 11.56 -4.95
C ILE A 61 -0.03 11.80 -5.33
N GLU A 62 -0.39 12.97 -5.86
CA GLU A 62 -1.76 13.23 -6.28
C GLU A 62 -2.18 12.38 -7.48
N ALA A 63 -1.25 12.09 -8.41
CA ALA A 63 -1.51 11.16 -9.51
C ALA A 63 -1.82 9.75 -8.99
N ILE A 64 -1.06 9.25 -8.01
CA ILE A 64 -1.31 7.96 -7.36
C ILE A 64 -2.69 7.96 -6.68
N ARG A 65 -3.02 9.01 -5.90
CA ARG A 65 -4.34 9.13 -5.24
C ARG A 65 -5.48 9.17 -6.26
N THR A 66 -5.29 9.86 -7.37
CA THR A 66 -6.29 9.96 -8.45
C THR A 66 -6.59 8.59 -9.05
N VAL A 67 -5.55 7.83 -9.41
CA VAL A 67 -5.69 6.46 -9.94
C VAL A 67 -6.32 5.54 -8.89
N ALA A 68 -5.86 5.60 -7.65
CA ALA A 68 -6.40 4.78 -6.56
C ALA A 68 -7.89 5.03 -6.31
N ARG A 69 -8.36 6.28 -6.44
CA ARG A 69 -9.79 6.62 -6.35
C ARG A 69 -10.57 6.14 -7.56
N ARG A 70 -10.04 6.38 -8.77
CA ARG A 70 -10.67 6.02 -10.05
C ARG A 70 -10.91 4.51 -10.13
N ASP A 71 -9.90 3.72 -9.79
CA ASP A 71 -9.90 2.28 -10.00
C ASP A 71 -10.30 1.49 -8.75
N ALA A 72 -10.70 2.18 -7.67
CA ALA A 72 -10.97 1.58 -6.36
C ALA A 72 -11.94 0.39 -6.44
N ALA A 73 -13.02 0.54 -7.21
CA ALA A 73 -14.08 -0.45 -7.35
C ALA A 73 -13.62 -1.67 -8.16
N GLU A 74 -12.94 -1.43 -9.29
CA GLU A 74 -12.43 -2.48 -10.15
C GLU A 74 -11.36 -3.30 -9.46
N LEU A 75 -10.36 -2.64 -8.86
CA LEU A 75 -9.30 -3.29 -8.08
C LEU A 75 -9.86 -4.02 -6.86
N GLY A 76 -10.89 -3.47 -6.21
CA GLY A 76 -11.58 -4.11 -5.09
C GLY A 76 -12.24 -5.44 -5.50
N ARG A 77 -12.94 -5.44 -6.63
CA ARG A 77 -13.54 -6.65 -7.22
C ARG A 77 -12.48 -7.68 -7.60
N MET A 78 -11.45 -7.26 -8.35
CA MET A 78 -10.35 -8.14 -8.77
C MET A 78 -9.64 -8.79 -7.58
N ALA A 79 -9.43 -8.03 -6.49
CA ALA A 79 -8.78 -8.53 -5.29
C ALA A 79 -9.65 -9.54 -4.52
N ALA A 80 -10.98 -9.38 -4.51
CA ALA A 80 -11.87 -10.37 -3.90
C ALA A 80 -11.94 -11.66 -4.73
N GLU A 81 -12.01 -11.52 -6.05
CA GLU A 81 -12.06 -12.65 -6.98
C GLU A 81 -10.77 -13.47 -6.97
N GLU A 82 -9.62 -12.81 -6.93
CA GLU A 82 -8.33 -13.49 -6.95
C GLU A 82 -8.01 -14.18 -5.63
N THR A 83 -8.23 -13.48 -4.51
CA THR A 83 -7.80 -14.01 -3.21
C THR A 83 -8.86 -14.89 -2.57
N GLY A 84 -10.13 -14.77 -2.98
CA GLY A 84 -11.27 -15.44 -2.34
C GLY A 84 -11.56 -14.92 -0.93
N LEU A 85 -11.01 -13.76 -0.54
CA LEU A 85 -11.11 -13.22 0.82
C LEU A 85 -11.88 -11.90 0.84
N GLY A 86 -12.90 -11.82 1.71
CA GLY A 86 -13.65 -10.59 1.97
C GLY A 86 -14.62 -10.21 0.85
N ARG A 87 -15.16 -8.99 0.93
CA ARG A 87 -16.17 -8.47 -0.02
C ARG A 87 -15.57 -7.42 -0.95
N PRO A 88 -15.96 -7.38 -2.25
CA PRO A 88 -15.52 -6.34 -3.18
C PRO A 88 -15.73 -4.90 -2.66
N GLU A 89 -16.87 -4.65 -2.02
CA GLU A 89 -17.27 -3.34 -1.51
C GLU A 89 -16.35 -2.90 -0.37
N ASP A 90 -16.05 -3.80 0.57
CA ASP A 90 -15.13 -3.52 1.68
C ASP A 90 -13.72 -3.21 1.16
N LYS A 91 -13.26 -3.91 0.11
CA LYS A 91 -11.96 -3.65 -0.52
C LYS A 91 -11.94 -2.32 -1.27
N THR A 92 -13.06 -1.97 -1.91
CA THR A 92 -13.24 -0.65 -2.55
C THR A 92 -13.11 0.46 -1.51
N GLN A 93 -13.80 0.32 -0.36
CA GLN A 93 -13.70 1.29 0.73
C GLN A 93 -12.29 1.37 1.31
N LYS A 94 -11.55 0.25 1.39
CA LYS A 94 -10.14 0.27 1.83
C LYS A 94 -9.24 1.02 0.84
N ASN A 95 -9.41 0.84 -0.47
CA ASN A 95 -8.68 1.59 -1.49
C ASN A 95 -8.98 3.09 -1.39
N LEU A 96 -10.25 3.47 -1.26
CA LEU A 96 -10.66 4.86 -1.06
C LEU A 96 -10.12 5.44 0.26
N LEU A 97 -10.10 4.65 1.33
CA LEU A 97 -9.58 5.06 2.62
C LEU A 97 -8.10 5.44 2.50
N VAL A 98 -7.26 4.57 1.94
CA VAL A 98 -5.82 4.85 1.82
C VAL A 98 -5.55 5.99 0.83
N ALA A 99 -6.30 6.06 -0.28
CA ALA A 99 -6.17 7.15 -1.23
C ALA A 99 -6.48 8.52 -0.61
N ASN A 100 -7.38 8.58 0.38
CA ASN A 100 -7.84 9.84 0.98
C ASN A 100 -7.18 10.16 2.33
N ARG A 101 -6.68 9.16 3.06
CA ARG A 101 -6.25 9.32 4.46
C ARG A 101 -4.80 8.94 4.73
N THR A 102 -4.11 8.25 3.83
CA THR A 102 -2.68 8.03 3.99
C THR A 102 -1.97 9.38 3.94
N PRO A 103 -1.15 9.75 4.95
CA PRO A 103 -0.41 11.01 4.94
C PRO A 103 0.58 11.08 3.78
N GLY A 104 0.61 12.22 3.08
CA GLY A 104 1.52 12.51 2.00
C GLY A 104 2.66 13.46 2.42
N PRO A 105 3.22 14.25 1.48
CA PRO A 105 4.31 15.18 1.77
C PRO A 105 3.93 16.32 2.73
N GLU A 106 2.64 16.54 2.97
CA GLU A 106 2.13 17.58 3.87
C GLU A 106 2.59 17.42 5.33
N ILE A 107 2.89 16.19 5.77
CA ILE A 107 3.41 15.94 7.13
C ILE A 107 4.94 16.00 7.23
N LEU A 108 5.64 16.32 6.13
CA LEU A 108 7.10 16.30 6.03
C LEU A 108 7.70 17.70 5.93
N GLN A 109 6.96 18.73 6.36
CA GLN A 109 7.45 20.11 6.34
C GLN A 109 8.68 20.27 7.23
N ALA A 110 9.61 21.13 6.80
CA ALA A 110 10.76 21.51 7.60
C ALA A 110 10.31 22.31 8.82
N GLU A 111 10.96 22.07 9.95
CA GLU A 111 10.71 22.80 11.20
C GLU A 111 11.87 23.76 11.43
N ALA A 112 11.56 25.05 11.64
CA ALA A 112 12.54 26.08 11.90
C ALA A 112 12.31 26.68 13.29
N VAL A 113 13.36 26.67 14.11
CA VAL A 113 13.37 27.27 15.45
C VAL A 113 14.43 28.35 15.48
N SER A 114 14.01 29.59 15.79
CA SER A 114 14.90 30.75 15.91
C SER A 114 14.93 31.23 17.35
N GLY A 115 16.09 31.66 17.83
CA GLY A 115 16.25 32.28 19.14
C GLY A 115 17.61 32.95 19.29
N ASP A 116 17.95 33.35 20.51
CA ASP A 116 19.21 34.07 20.82
C ASP A 116 20.46 33.27 20.47
N ASN A 117 20.33 31.94 20.39
CA ASN A 117 21.40 31.01 20.03
C ASN A 117 21.45 30.69 18.52
N GLY A 118 20.70 31.42 17.69
CA GLY A 118 20.67 31.27 16.24
C GLY A 118 19.46 30.52 15.69
N LEU A 119 19.60 30.04 14.46
CA LEU A 119 18.57 29.33 13.70
C LEU A 119 18.90 27.84 13.65
N THR A 120 17.93 27.00 14.03
CA THR A 120 17.96 25.55 13.80
C THR A 120 16.89 25.20 12.77
N LEU A 121 17.31 24.49 11.72
CA LEU A 121 16.42 23.92 10.70
C LEU A 121 16.47 22.40 10.79
N THR A 122 15.30 21.78 10.94
CA THR A 122 15.14 20.32 10.95
C THR A 122 14.42 19.89 9.69
N GLU A 123 15.10 19.10 8.86
CA GLU A 123 14.54 18.50 7.65
C GLU A 123 14.58 16.98 7.72
N ARG A 124 13.63 16.33 7.05
CA ARG A 124 13.53 14.87 6.99
C ARG A 124 14.17 14.38 5.69
N ALA A 125 15.22 13.57 5.80
CA ALA A 125 15.93 12.98 4.67
C ALA A 125 15.41 11.57 4.35
N PRO A 126 15.43 11.15 3.06
CA PRO A 126 15.09 9.78 2.69
C PRO A 126 16.18 8.78 3.13
N TYR A 127 15.76 7.54 3.36
CA TYR A 127 16.64 6.39 3.63
C TYR A 127 17.17 5.72 2.36
N GLY A 128 16.39 5.71 1.26
CA GLY A 128 16.77 5.10 -0.02
C GLY A 128 15.71 4.16 -0.60
N VAL A 129 16.07 2.90 -0.79
CA VAL A 129 15.19 1.86 -1.36
C VAL A 129 14.55 1.04 -0.22
N VAL A 130 13.22 0.92 -0.23
CA VAL A 130 12.43 0.14 0.72
C VAL A 130 11.96 -1.15 0.05
N ALA A 131 12.07 -2.29 0.75
CA ALA A 131 11.42 -3.53 0.36
C ALA A 131 10.10 -3.68 1.11
N ALA A 132 9.00 -3.86 0.38
CA ALA A 132 7.66 -4.00 0.95
C ALA A 132 7.04 -5.34 0.56
N ILE A 133 6.63 -6.14 1.56
CA ILE A 133 5.93 -7.41 1.34
C ILE A 133 4.42 -7.17 1.49
N THR A 134 3.64 -7.46 0.45
CA THR A 134 2.18 -7.19 0.47
C THR A 134 1.39 -8.42 0.95
N PRO A 135 0.33 -8.24 1.77
CA PRO A 135 -0.53 -9.33 2.22
C PRO A 135 -1.64 -9.66 1.20
N SER A 136 -2.23 -10.85 1.30
CA SER A 136 -3.38 -11.28 0.48
C SER A 136 -4.74 -10.73 0.94
N THR A 137 -4.84 -10.25 2.19
CA THR A 137 -6.10 -9.75 2.73
C THR A 137 -6.48 -8.38 2.15
N ASN A 138 -5.49 -7.50 1.98
CA ASN A 138 -5.63 -6.11 1.55
C ASN A 138 -4.58 -5.69 0.48
N PRO A 139 -4.38 -6.47 -0.60
CA PRO A 139 -3.22 -6.36 -1.47
C PRO A 139 -3.08 -4.98 -2.12
N THR A 140 -4.15 -4.47 -2.71
CA THR A 140 -4.18 -3.21 -3.47
C THR A 140 -4.00 -2.00 -2.55
N SER A 141 -4.75 -1.96 -1.44
CA SER A 141 -4.65 -0.86 -0.49
C SER A 141 -3.28 -0.79 0.19
N THR A 142 -2.60 -1.92 0.38
CA THR A 142 -1.22 -1.93 0.90
C THR A 142 -0.24 -1.32 -0.10
N ILE A 143 -0.37 -1.62 -1.40
CA ILE A 143 0.45 -0.98 -2.43
C ILE A 143 0.23 0.53 -2.44
N PHE A 144 -1.02 0.99 -2.50
CA PHE A 144 -1.32 2.43 -2.49
C PHE A 144 -0.82 3.13 -1.22
N ASN A 145 -1.11 2.58 -0.04
CA ASN A 145 -0.68 3.18 1.23
C ASN A 145 0.85 3.30 1.31
N ASN A 146 1.55 2.23 0.95
CA ASN A 146 3.00 2.19 1.03
C ASN A 146 3.63 3.09 -0.04
N ALA A 147 3.12 3.07 -1.27
CA ALA A 147 3.58 3.97 -2.33
C ALA A 147 3.42 5.43 -1.92
N ILE A 148 2.23 5.83 -1.43
CA ILE A 148 1.99 7.21 -0.97
C ILE A 148 2.98 7.60 0.14
N SER A 149 3.07 6.81 1.21
CA SER A 149 3.91 7.14 2.37
C SER A 149 5.41 7.17 2.02
N ILE A 150 5.89 6.14 1.32
CA ILE A 150 7.33 5.93 1.06
C ILE A 150 7.83 6.95 0.04
N LEU A 151 7.09 7.18 -1.06
CA LEU A 151 7.46 8.15 -2.08
C LEU A 151 7.37 9.59 -1.53
N SER A 152 6.41 9.87 -0.64
CA SER A 152 6.31 11.19 0.03
C SER A 152 7.57 11.53 0.81
N ALA A 153 8.13 10.54 1.50
CA ALA A 153 9.39 10.65 2.22
C ALA A 153 10.63 10.69 1.33
N GLY A 154 10.49 10.67 0.00
CA GLY A 154 11.59 10.71 -0.96
C GLY A 154 12.31 9.39 -1.17
N ASN A 155 11.75 8.29 -0.66
CA ASN A 155 12.28 6.95 -0.86
C ASN A 155 11.70 6.33 -2.13
N THR A 156 12.25 5.20 -2.56
CA THR A 156 11.63 4.31 -3.56
C THR A 156 11.27 2.98 -2.94
N VAL A 157 10.46 2.18 -3.63
CA VAL A 157 9.97 0.91 -3.09
C VAL A 157 10.01 -0.21 -4.14
N VAL A 158 10.37 -1.41 -3.69
CA VAL A 158 10.19 -2.67 -4.40
C VAL A 158 9.14 -3.49 -3.67
N PHE A 159 8.09 -3.89 -4.37
CA PHE A 159 7.03 -4.73 -3.81
C PHE A 159 7.27 -6.21 -4.11
N ASN A 160 7.31 -7.02 -3.06
CA ASN A 160 7.19 -8.47 -3.15
C ASN A 160 5.76 -8.86 -2.78
N VAL A 161 5.00 -9.36 -3.74
CA VAL A 161 3.55 -9.51 -3.61
C VAL A 161 3.18 -10.93 -3.21
N HIS A 162 2.15 -11.08 -2.37
CA HIS A 162 1.69 -12.42 -2.00
C HIS A 162 1.24 -13.20 -3.25
N PRO A 163 1.62 -14.49 -3.43
CA PRO A 163 1.28 -15.26 -4.63
C PRO A 163 -0.22 -15.33 -4.93
N GLY A 164 -1.04 -15.45 -3.89
CA GLY A 164 -2.51 -15.43 -4.00
C GLY A 164 -3.15 -14.06 -4.31
N ALA A 165 -2.35 -13.02 -4.52
CA ALA A 165 -2.80 -11.68 -4.94
C ALA A 165 -1.90 -11.09 -6.05
N ASN A 166 -1.12 -11.94 -6.73
CA ASN A 166 -0.08 -11.51 -7.67
C ASN A 166 -0.65 -10.69 -8.84
N ARG A 167 -1.74 -11.15 -9.46
CA ARG A 167 -2.30 -10.48 -10.65
C ARG A 167 -2.84 -9.11 -10.29
N VAL A 168 -3.70 -9.00 -9.28
CA VAL A 168 -4.28 -7.72 -8.86
C VAL A 168 -3.20 -6.74 -8.38
N CYS A 169 -2.15 -7.23 -7.72
CA CYS A 169 -1.02 -6.38 -7.34
C CYS A 169 -0.22 -5.85 -8.54
N ASN A 170 -0.09 -6.60 -9.64
CA ASN A 170 0.58 -6.11 -10.86
C ASN A 170 -0.27 -5.13 -11.66
N GLU A 171 -1.59 -5.14 -11.47
CA GLU A 171 -2.55 -4.21 -12.08
C GLU A 171 -2.76 -2.93 -11.23
N THR A 172 -2.28 -2.94 -9.97
CA THR A 172 -2.37 -1.81 -9.03
C THR A 172 -1.19 -0.85 -9.20
#